data_AF-A0A0L9V3G2-F1
#
_entry.id   AF-A0A0L9V3G2-F1
#
_cell.length_a   1.000
_cell.length_b   1.000
_cell.length_c   1.000
_cell.angle_alpha   90.00
_cell.angle_beta   90.00
_cell.angle_gamma   90.00
#
_symmetry.space_group_name_H-M   'P 1'
#
loop_
_entity.id
_entity.type
_entity.pdbx_description
1 polymer ?
#
loop_
_entity_poly.entity_id
_entity_poly.type
_entity_poly.pdbx_seq_one_letter_code
_entity_poly.pdbx_strand_id
1 'polypeptide(L)' 'MMESGPIDQPKPQQQMWCEKKQTAVHEEIKRMNQLPANSAYGMHRLKRTVSQEQQLELLFAGLSL' A
#
# COMPACT_ATOMS: atom_id res chain seq x y z
N MET A 1 7.80 -27.68 25.63
CA MET A 1 8.18 -27.61 24.21
C MET A 1 7.13 -26.74 23.56
N MET A 2 7.44 -25.50 23.20
CA MET A 2 6.48 -24.64 22.50
C MET A 2 6.50 -25.04 21.03
N GLU A 3 5.38 -25.59 20.54
CA GLU A 3 5.18 -25.81 19.11
C GLU A 3 5.02 -24.45 18.43
N SER A 4 6.03 -24.08 17.66
CA SER A 4 5.96 -22.98 16.70
C SER A 4 5.12 -23.46 15.51
N GLY A 5 3.80 -23.33 15.63
CA GLY A 5 2.87 -23.60 14.52
C GLY A 5 3.15 -22.67 13.32
N PRO A 6 2.89 -23.13 12.08
CA PRO A 6 3.20 -22.38 10.88
C PRO A 6 2.40 -21.08 10.83
N ILE A 7 3.11 -19.99 10.53
CA ILE A 7 2.54 -18.66 10.27
C ILE A 7 1.39 -18.81 9.28
N ASP A 8 0.20 -18.35 9.67
CA ASP A 8 -1.03 -18.33 8.88
C ASP A 8 -0.74 -18.01 7.41
N GLN A 9 -0.88 -19.03 6.57
CA GLN A 9 -0.85 -18.87 5.11
C GLN A 9 -2.05 -17.97 4.74
N PRO A 10 -1.84 -16.83 4.06
CA PRO A 10 -2.93 -15.93 3.73
C PRO A 10 -3.97 -16.68 2.90
N LYS A 11 -5.24 -16.63 3.35
CA LYS A 11 -6.35 -17.28 2.63
C LYS A 11 -6.31 -16.84 1.16
N PRO A 12 -6.54 -17.73 0.18
CA PRO A 12 -6.44 -17.41 -1.26
C PRO A 12 -7.22 -16.15 -1.68
N GLN A 13 -8.30 -15.86 -0.97
CA GLN A 13 -9.15 -14.69 -1.14
C GLN A 13 -8.45 -13.37 -0.77
N GLN A 14 -7.68 -13.37 0.32
CA GLN A 14 -6.89 -12.21 0.77
C GLN A 14 -5.71 -11.97 -0.16
N GLN A 15 -5.08 -13.04 -0.64
CA GLN A 15 -3.96 -12.95 -1.58
C GLN A 15 -4.41 -12.36 -2.92
N MET A 16 -5.52 -12.86 -3.47
CA MET A 16 -6.15 -12.30 -4.68
C MET A 16 -6.63 -10.86 -4.47
N TRP A 17 -7.13 -10.50 -3.29
CA TRP A 17 -7.52 -9.12 -2.97
C TRP A 17 -6.30 -8.18 -2.93
N CYS A 18 -5.20 -8.62 -2.32
CA CYS A 18 -3.95 -7.89 -2.29
C CYS A 18 -3.40 -7.68 -3.70
N GLU A 19 -3.37 -8.72 -4.55
CA GLU A 19 -2.92 -8.62 -5.94
C GLU A 19 -3.74 -7.62 -6.75
N LYS A 20 -5.07 -7.72 -6.69
CA LYS A 20 -5.99 -6.79 -7.38
C LYS A 20 -5.77 -5.34 -6.94
N LYS A 21 -5.62 -5.13 -5.63
CA LYS A 21 -5.32 -3.80 -5.06
C LYS A 21 -3.98 -3.28 -5.59
N GLN A 22 -2.95 -4.11 -5.65
CA GLN A 22 -1.64 -3.72 -6.19
C GLN A 22 -1.73 -3.34 -7.67
N THR A 23 -2.46 -4.10 -8.49
CA THR A 23 -2.67 -3.77 -9.90
C THR A 23 -3.35 -2.40 -10.06
N ALA A 24 -4.39 -2.11 -9.26
CA ALA A 24 -5.09 -0.83 -9.31
C ALA A 24 -4.19 0.36 -8.93
N VAL A 25 -3.31 0.19 -7.94
CA VAL A 25 -2.33 1.22 -7.53
C VAL A 25 -1.33 1.49 -8.65
N HIS A 26 -0.77 0.44 -9.27
CA HIS A 26 0.18 0.59 -10.38
C HIS A 26 -0.44 1.31 -11.59
N GLU A 27 -1.68 0.97 -11.93
CA GLU A 27 -2.41 1.64 -13.02
C GLU A 27 -2.69 3.13 -12.69
N GLU A 28 -2.98 3.47 -11.43
CA GLU A 28 -3.14 4.86 -11.01
C GLU A 28 -1.81 5.63 -11.08
N ILE A 29 -0.70 5.05 -10.60
CA ILE A 29 0.63 5.66 -10.70
C ILE A 29 1.00 5.90 -12.17
N LYS A 30 0.73 4.93 -13.04
CA LYS A 30 0.94 5.05 -14.49
C LYS A 30 0.13 6.20 -15.08
N ARG A 31 -1.14 6.35 -14.69
CA ARG A 31 -1.98 7.50 -15.10
C ARG A 31 -1.41 8.82 -14.58
N MET A 32 -0.99 8.87 -13.32
CA MET A 32 -0.41 10.07 -12.71
C MET A 32 0.88 10.52 -13.39
N ASN A 33 1.74 9.58 -13.81
CA ASN A 33 2.99 9.88 -14.50
C ASN A 33 2.79 10.48 -15.90
N GLN A 34 1.60 10.33 -16.50
CA GLN A 34 1.24 10.97 -17.76
C GLN A 34 0.69 12.39 -17.59
N LEU A 35 0.45 12.82 -16.35
CA LEU A 35 -0.03 14.17 -16.08
C LEU A 35 1.12 15.18 -16.21
N PRO A 36 0.84 16.40 -16.69
CA PRO A 36 1.80 17.49 -16.64
C PRO A 36 2.32 17.72 -15.22
N ALA A 37 3.61 18.03 -15.08
CA ALA A 37 4.29 18.20 -13.80
C ALA A 37 3.69 19.31 -12.91
N ASN A 38 2.99 20.27 -13.52
CA ASN A 38 2.30 21.36 -12.83
C ASN A 38 0.81 21.06 -12.54
N SER A 39 0.35 19.83 -12.75
CA SER A 39 -1.04 19.48 -12.46
C SER A 39 -1.32 19.55 -10.95
N ALA A 40 -2.29 20.38 -10.58
CA ALA A 40 -2.74 20.51 -9.19
C ALA A 40 -3.21 19.16 -8.61
N TYR A 41 -3.84 18.35 -9.44
CA TYR A 41 -4.26 16.99 -9.07
C TYR A 41 -3.08 16.06 -8.77
N GLY A 42 -2.06 16.03 -9.64
CA GLY A 42 -0.88 15.18 -9.45
C GLY A 42 -0.12 15.54 -8.17
N MET A 43 0.11 16.83 -7.92
CA MET A 43 0.74 17.30 -6.68
C MET A 43 -0.08 16.95 -5.44
N HIS A 44 -1.40 17.17 -5.48
CA HIS A 44 -2.28 16.87 -4.36
C HIS A 44 -2.31 15.37 -4.04
N ARG A 45 -2.42 14.52 -5.07
CA ARG A 45 -2.39 13.06 -4.91
C ARG A 45 -1.07 12.57 -4.32
N LEU A 46 0.07 13.06 -4.84
CA LEU A 46 1.39 12.68 -4.34
C LEU A 46 1.56 13.00 -2.84
N LYS A 47 1.18 14.22 -2.41
CA LYS A 47 1.22 14.61 -1.00
C LYS A 47 0.38 13.70 -0.11
N ARG A 48 -0.80 13.29 -0.59
CA ARG A 48 -1.66 12.35 0.15
C ARG A 48 -1.03 10.97 0.25
N THR A 49 -0.42 10.45 -0.81
CA THR A 49 0.26 9.15 -0.78
C THR A 49 1.41 9.15 0.22
N VAL A 50 2.28 10.17 0.19
CA VAL A 50 3.41 10.30 1.14
C VAL A 50 2.92 10.40 2.59
N SER A 51 1.88 11.20 2.85
CA SER A 51 1.31 11.32 4.20
C SER A 51 0.69 10.00 4.69
N GLN A 52 0.07 9.23 3.80
CA GLN A 52 -0.50 7.92 4.12
C GLN A 52 0.59 6.88 4.40
N GLU A 53 1.69 6.87 3.63
CA GLU A 53 2.82 5.98 3.88
C GLU A 53 3.47 6.25 5.24
N GLN A 54 3.70 7.51 5.60
CA GLN A 54 4.25 7.87 6.91
C GLN A 54 3.35 7.43 8.07
N GLN A 55 2.02 7.59 7.91
CA GLN A 55 1.06 7.13 8.91
C GLN A 55 1.04 5.61 9.04
N LEU A 56 1.15 4.89 7.92
CA LEU A 56 1.25 3.42 7.93
C LEU A 56 2.54 2.95 8.60
N GLU A 57 3.67 3.57 8.28
CA GLU A 57 4.97 3.26 8.89
C GLU A 57 4.93 3.45 10.41
N LEU A 58 4.36 4.57 10.88
CA LEU A 58 4.16 4.82 12.32
C LEU A 58 3.24 3.78 12.97
N LEU A 59 2.15 3.40 12.30
CA LEU A 59 1.23 2.37 12.78
C LEU A 59 1.93 1.01 12.91
N PHE A 60 2.70 0.60 11.91
CA PHE A 60 3.44 -0.66 11.95
C PHE A 60 4.54 -0.67 13.00
N ALA A 61 5.26 0.45 13.18
CA ALA A 61 6.25 0.59 14.24
C ALA A 61 5.63 0.42 15.64
N GLY A 62 4.43 0.95 15.86
CA GLY A 62 3.69 0.77 17.12
C GLY A 62 3.13 -0.64 17.34
N LEU A 63 2.91 -1.41 16.27
CA LEU A 63 2.41 -2.79 16.33
C LEU A 63 3.54 -3.84 16.41
N SER A 64 4.80 -3.44 16.27
CA SER A 64 5.97 -4.34 16.24
C SER A 64 6.57 -4.64 17.62
N LEU A 65 5.82 -4.40 18.71
CA LEU A 65 6.24 -4.63 20.10
C LEU A 65 5.61 -5.90 20.68
#